data_AF-A0A1I1Y3B5-F1
#
_entry.id   AF-A0A1I1Y3B5-F1
#
_cell.length_a   1.000
_cell.length_b   1.000
_cell.length_c   1.000
_cell.angle_alpha   90.00
_cell.angle_beta   90.00
_cell.angle_gamma   90.00
#
_symmetry.space_group_name_H-M   'P 1'
#
loop_
_entity.id
_entity.type
_entity.pdbx_description
1 polymer ?
#
loop_
_entity_poly.entity_id
_entity_poly.type
_entity_poly.pdbx_seq_one_letter_code
_entity_poly.pdbx_strand_id
1 'polypeptide(L)'
;MFGVVSDYAKQGHLANGFAWLSKAATFAESNPATNKSAWLAYHKSSSMLRYNGLYISDKPWIDSTEISYFSYLRFYEDGFVIQVTSSGTPDQLTTWFHKENPANSKGLYYHGMPYRDDREEKLHFAVVSAEGVVGYMGEIVNDQLILRSYSFINDRSDTKTFRFIAFT
;
A
#
# COMPACT_ATOMS: atom_id res chain seq x y z
N MET A 1 -6.94 11.95 5.72
CA MET A 1 -6.48 10.77 4.95
C MET A 1 -7.65 9.99 4.38
N PHE A 2 -8.58 9.50 5.22
CA PHE A 2 -9.73 8.73 4.73
C PHE A 2 -10.73 9.56 3.91
N GLY A 3 -10.94 10.84 4.26
CA GLY A 3 -11.83 11.74 3.50
C GLY A 3 -11.48 11.85 2.02
N VAL A 4 -10.18 11.88 1.69
CA VAL A 4 -9.71 11.94 0.30
C VAL A 4 -10.06 10.65 -0.45
N VAL A 5 -9.84 9.47 0.17
CA VAL A 5 -10.20 8.18 -0.45
C VAL A 5 -11.72 8.04 -0.60
N SER A 6 -12.48 8.53 0.38
CA SER A 6 -13.95 8.59 0.37
C SER A 6 -14.48 9.46 -0.77
N ASP A 7 -13.85 10.61 -1.02
CA ASP A 7 -14.27 11.53 -2.09
C ASP A 7 -13.94 11.00 -3.49
N TYR A 8 -12.77 10.37 -3.68
CA TYR A 8 -12.44 9.67 -4.93
C TYR A 8 -13.40 8.51 -5.23
N ALA A 9 -13.78 7.77 -4.19
CA ALA A 9 -14.76 6.69 -4.29
C ALA A 9 -16.16 7.17 -4.70
N LYS A 10 -16.62 8.32 -4.18
CA LYS A 10 -17.94 8.90 -4.46
C LYS A 10 -18.07 9.44 -5.88
N GLN A 11 -16.96 9.80 -6.53
CA GLN A 11 -16.95 10.30 -7.91
C GLN A 11 -17.15 9.21 -8.97
N GLY A 12 -17.36 7.94 -8.59
CA GLY A 12 -17.76 6.87 -9.52
C GLY A 12 -16.62 6.27 -10.35
N HIS A 13 -15.37 6.68 -10.14
CA HIS A 13 -14.19 6.21 -10.88
C HIS A 13 -13.64 4.84 -10.42
N LEU A 14 -14.39 4.09 -9.61
CA LEU A 14 -13.90 2.79 -9.12
C LEU A 14 -14.04 1.74 -10.23
N ALA A 15 -12.92 1.40 -10.88
CA ALA A 15 -12.83 0.18 -11.68
C ALA A 15 -13.33 -1.01 -10.85
N ASN A 16 -14.05 -1.96 -11.46
CA ASN A 16 -14.77 -3.06 -10.79
C ASN A 16 -13.95 -3.89 -9.77
N GLY A 17 -12.61 -3.82 -9.80
CA GLY A 17 -11.74 -4.44 -8.79
C GLY A 17 -11.44 -3.60 -7.54
N PHE A 18 -11.65 -2.28 -7.55
CA PHE A 18 -11.28 -1.37 -6.47
C PHE A 18 -12.48 -0.74 -5.74
N ALA A 19 -13.69 -1.27 -5.99
CA ALA A 19 -14.91 -0.89 -5.27
C ALA A 19 -14.80 -1.03 -3.74
N TRP A 20 -13.82 -1.81 -3.25
CA TRP A 20 -13.55 -1.96 -1.82
C TRP A 20 -12.92 -0.71 -1.18
N LEU A 21 -12.29 0.17 -1.96
CA LEU A 21 -11.68 1.39 -1.42
C LEU A 21 -12.72 2.33 -0.82
N SER A 22 -13.90 2.43 -1.41
CA SER A 22 -15.02 3.20 -0.85
C SER A 22 -15.49 2.65 0.50
N LYS A 23 -15.58 1.32 0.60
CA LYS A 23 -15.98 0.61 1.82
C LYS A 23 -14.90 0.71 2.90
N ALA A 24 -13.63 0.60 2.53
CA ALA A 24 -12.50 0.74 3.44
C ALA A 24 -12.37 2.18 3.97
N ALA A 25 -12.58 3.19 3.13
CA ALA A 25 -12.60 4.59 3.55
C ALA A 25 -13.73 4.85 4.56
N THR A 26 -14.95 4.40 4.23
CA THR A 26 -16.11 4.51 5.14
C THR A 26 -15.88 3.78 6.47
N PHE A 27 -15.26 2.60 6.44
CA PHE A 27 -14.94 1.84 7.67
C PHE A 27 -13.91 2.56 8.55
N ALA A 28 -12.85 3.09 7.94
CA ALA A 28 -11.80 3.78 8.67
C ALA A 28 -12.27 5.13 9.24
N GLU A 29 -13.20 5.81 8.56
CA GLU A 29 -13.85 7.03 9.06
C GLU A 29 -14.79 6.76 10.25
N SER A 30 -15.45 5.60 10.27
CA SER A 30 -16.44 5.27 11.29
C SER A 30 -15.86 4.67 12.58
N ASN A 31 -14.56 4.35 12.64
CA ASN A 31 -14.04 3.58 13.78
C ASN A 31 -12.55 3.76 14.18
N PRO A 32 -11.99 4.98 14.30
CA PRO A 32 -10.56 5.15 14.54
C PRO A 32 -10.07 4.88 15.99
N ALA A 33 -10.93 4.96 17.01
CA ALA A 33 -10.49 4.94 18.41
C ALA A 33 -10.94 3.70 19.22
N THR A 34 -12.13 3.17 18.96
CA THR A 34 -12.74 2.13 19.81
C THR A 34 -12.22 0.73 19.57
N ASN A 35 -11.43 0.49 18.51
CA ASN A 35 -10.93 -0.84 18.24
C ASN A 35 -9.49 -0.92 17.70
N LYS A 36 -8.67 0.11 17.93
CA LYS A 36 -7.23 0.06 17.59
C LYS A 36 -6.57 -1.19 18.16
N SER A 37 -6.96 -1.61 19.37
CA SER A 37 -6.44 -2.82 20.03
C SER A 37 -6.85 -4.12 19.33
N ALA A 38 -8.13 -4.30 18.96
CA ALA A 38 -8.53 -5.50 18.22
C ALA A 38 -8.02 -5.48 16.76
N TRP A 39 -7.92 -4.29 16.19
CA TRP A 39 -7.32 -4.08 14.87
C TRP A 39 -5.84 -4.47 14.88
N LEU A 40 -5.04 -3.97 15.84
CA LEU A 40 -3.64 -4.38 16.02
C LEU A 40 -3.53 -5.89 16.33
N ALA A 41 -4.43 -6.45 17.14
CA ALA A 41 -4.41 -7.87 17.49
C ALA A 41 -4.67 -8.78 16.29
N TYR A 42 -5.63 -8.43 15.42
CA TYR A 42 -5.91 -9.16 14.18
C TYR A 42 -4.72 -9.12 13.20
N HIS A 43 -4.11 -7.94 13.01
CA HIS A 43 -3.00 -7.78 12.08
C HIS A 43 -1.70 -8.45 12.57
N LYS A 44 -1.52 -8.56 13.89
CA LYS A 44 -0.37 -9.24 14.49
C LYS A 44 -0.41 -10.76 14.29
N SER A 45 -1.59 -11.37 14.09
CA SER A 45 -1.74 -12.83 14.03
C SER A 45 -1.75 -13.44 12.62
N SER A 46 -1.88 -12.65 11.54
CA SER A 46 -2.11 -13.21 10.18
C SER A 46 -1.10 -12.79 9.09
N SER A 47 -0.07 -12.02 9.43
CA SER A 47 0.72 -11.32 8.42
C SER A 47 2.05 -12.02 8.11
N MET A 48 2.18 -12.55 6.88
CA MET A 48 3.48 -12.89 6.28
C MET A 48 4.32 -11.66 5.90
N LEU A 49 3.81 -10.43 6.10
CA LEU A 49 4.59 -9.22 5.87
C LEU A 49 5.73 -9.09 6.87
N ARG A 50 6.84 -8.55 6.39
CA ARG A 50 8.03 -8.24 7.17
C ARG A 50 8.13 -6.73 7.33
N TYR A 51 8.47 -6.29 8.53
CA TYR A 51 8.43 -4.87 8.90
C TYR A 51 9.82 -4.23 9.06
N ASN A 52 10.86 -5.04 9.25
CA ASN A 52 12.24 -4.57 9.40
C ASN A 52 12.97 -4.46 8.05
N GLY A 53 12.38 -3.75 7.09
CA GLY A 53 12.96 -3.61 5.77
C GLY A 53 12.07 -2.92 4.76
N LEU A 54 12.43 -3.08 3.48
CA LEU A 54 11.72 -2.54 2.33
C LEU A 54 11.29 -3.67 1.40
N TYR A 55 10.15 -3.48 0.75
CA TYR A 55 9.77 -4.23 -0.43
C TYR A 55 10.13 -3.38 -1.66
N ILE A 56 10.91 -3.94 -2.57
CA ILE A 56 11.34 -3.28 -3.81
C ILE A 56 10.78 -4.03 -5.01
N SER A 57 10.28 -3.31 -6.02
CA SER A 57 9.81 -3.93 -7.26
C SER A 57 10.96 -4.67 -7.98
N ASP A 58 10.70 -5.85 -8.53
CA ASP A 58 11.75 -6.67 -9.17
C ASP A 58 12.31 -6.04 -10.45
N LYS A 59 11.48 -5.29 -11.18
CA LYS A 59 11.86 -4.63 -12.44
C LYS A 59 11.85 -3.12 -12.28
N PRO A 60 12.93 -2.42 -12.68
CA PRO A 60 12.90 -0.97 -12.75
C PRO A 60 12.04 -0.50 -13.92
N TRP A 61 11.50 0.71 -13.77
CA TRP A 61 11.08 1.53 -14.91
C TRP A 61 12.27 2.39 -15.33
N ILE A 62 12.56 2.45 -16.63
CA ILE A 62 13.67 3.24 -17.19
C ILE A 62 13.05 4.42 -17.95
N ASP A 63 13.50 5.63 -17.63
CA ASP A 63 13.05 6.85 -18.32
C ASP A 63 13.85 7.14 -19.61
N SER A 64 13.50 8.23 -20.30
CA SER A 64 14.18 8.64 -21.54
C SER A 64 15.63 9.09 -21.34
N THR A 65 16.07 9.27 -20.08
CA THR A 65 17.44 9.62 -19.71
C THR A 65 18.24 8.40 -19.24
N GLU A 66 17.70 7.19 -19.44
CA GLU A 66 18.29 5.91 -19.05
C GLU A 66 18.44 5.72 -17.52
N ILE A 67 17.73 6.54 -16.72
CA ILE A 67 17.73 6.38 -15.27
C ILE A 67 16.71 5.30 -14.89
N SER A 68 17.15 4.35 -14.06
CA SER A 68 16.31 3.29 -13.51
C SER A 68 15.63 3.73 -12.21
N TYR A 69 14.33 3.52 -12.12
CA TYR A 69 13.52 3.79 -10.93
C TYR A 69 12.84 2.52 -10.47
N PHE A 70 12.81 2.31 -9.17
CA PHE A 70 12.09 1.22 -8.53
C PHE A 70 10.93 1.78 -7.70
N SER A 71 9.89 0.97 -7.56
CA SER A 71 8.84 1.21 -6.57
C SER A 71 9.25 0.57 -5.24
N TYR A 72 9.18 1.34 -4.17
CA TYR A 72 9.47 0.90 -2.82
C TYR A 72 8.23 0.99 -1.96
N LEU A 73 8.04 -0.03 -1.13
CA LEU A 73 7.00 -0.12 -0.12
C LEU A 73 7.65 -0.40 1.23
N ARG A 74 7.10 0.18 2.28
CA ARG A 74 7.45 -0.18 3.66
C ARG A 74 6.18 -0.33 4.48
N PHE A 75 6.04 -1.48 5.12
CA PHE A 75 4.94 -1.80 6.01
C PHE A 75 5.38 -1.64 7.45
N TYR A 76 4.44 -1.29 8.32
CA TYR A 76 4.65 -1.14 9.76
C TYR A 76 3.67 -2.02 10.53
N GLU A 77 4.10 -2.51 11.69
CA GLU A 77 3.28 -3.34 12.58
C GLU A 77 1.98 -2.65 13.03
N ASP A 78 1.97 -1.31 13.04
CA ASP A 78 0.78 -0.52 13.33
C ASP A 78 -0.12 -0.31 12.11
N GLY A 79 0.01 -1.17 11.10
CA GLY A 79 -0.78 -1.27 9.88
C GLY A 79 -0.64 -0.08 8.92
N PHE A 80 0.36 0.79 9.14
CA PHE A 80 0.74 1.79 8.16
C PHE A 80 1.52 1.19 7.01
N VAL A 81 1.36 1.79 5.84
CA VAL A 81 2.19 1.54 4.67
C VAL A 81 2.63 2.87 4.07
N ILE A 82 3.86 2.93 3.57
CA ILE A 82 4.33 4.05 2.77
C ILE A 82 4.86 3.55 1.43
N GLN A 83 4.77 4.40 0.41
CA GLN A 83 5.19 4.10 -0.95
C GLN A 83 5.97 5.26 -1.54
N VAL A 84 7.01 4.95 -2.30
CA VAL A 84 7.73 5.92 -3.13
C VAL A 84 8.24 5.25 -4.41
N THR A 85 8.42 6.03 -5.46
CA THR A 85 9.20 5.63 -6.64
C THR A 85 10.50 6.43 -6.63
N SER A 86 11.64 5.75 -6.70
CA SER A 86 12.94 6.39 -6.58
C SER A 86 14.01 5.64 -7.38
N SER A 87 15.05 6.36 -7.81
CA SER A 87 16.28 5.79 -8.36
C SER A 87 17.33 5.47 -7.28
N GLY A 88 17.06 5.86 -6.02
CA GLY A 88 17.98 5.64 -4.90
C GLY A 88 18.07 4.16 -4.48
N THR A 89 19.22 3.77 -3.91
CA THR A 89 19.42 2.43 -3.36
C THR A 89 18.63 2.25 -2.04
N PRO A 90 18.35 1.00 -1.62
CA PRO A 90 17.73 0.73 -0.31
C PRO A 90 18.42 1.47 0.85
N ASP A 91 19.75 1.48 0.87
CA ASP A 91 20.54 2.16 1.90
C ASP A 91 20.29 3.68 1.90
N GLN A 92 20.25 4.30 0.73
CA GLN A 92 19.95 5.73 0.60
C GLN A 92 18.54 6.05 1.08
N LEU A 93 17.56 5.19 0.78
CA LEU A 93 16.17 5.37 1.19
C LEU A 93 15.99 5.34 2.71
N THR A 94 16.78 4.54 3.44
CA THR A 94 16.63 4.41 4.90
C THR A 94 16.68 5.73 5.67
N THR A 95 17.37 6.74 5.10
CA THR A 95 17.56 8.06 5.72
C THR A 95 16.30 8.94 5.74
N TRP A 96 15.34 8.71 4.84
CA TRP A 96 14.15 9.56 4.70
C TRP A 96 12.84 8.80 4.44
N PHE A 97 12.91 7.51 4.09
CA PHE A 97 11.74 6.67 3.80
C PHE A 97 11.17 6.05 5.08
N HIS A 98 10.58 6.93 5.89
CA HIS A 98 9.87 6.58 7.12
C HIS A 98 8.54 7.33 7.25
N LYS A 99 7.60 6.79 8.04
CA LYS A 99 6.20 7.26 8.10
C LYS A 99 6.03 8.65 8.71
N GLU A 100 7.03 9.16 9.43
CA GLU A 100 7.03 10.51 10.01
C GLU A 100 7.36 11.58 8.96
N ASN A 101 8.04 11.23 7.87
CA ASN A 101 8.38 12.18 6.81
C ASN A 101 7.10 12.58 6.03
N PRO A 102 6.70 13.85 6.02
CA PRO A 102 5.44 14.30 5.41
C PRO A 102 5.43 14.19 3.88
N ALA A 103 6.59 14.10 3.22
CA ALA A 103 6.66 14.02 1.75
C ALA A 103 6.32 12.62 1.19
N ASN A 104 6.29 11.59 2.04
CA ASN A 104 6.00 10.23 1.59
C ASN A 104 4.49 10.03 1.36
N SER A 105 4.14 9.31 0.30
CA SER A 105 2.79 8.75 0.12
C SER A 105 2.53 7.73 1.21
N LYS A 106 1.39 7.84 1.92
CA LYS A 106 1.09 6.97 3.08
C LYS A 106 -0.27 6.32 2.92
N GLY A 107 -0.46 5.20 3.60
CA GLY A 107 -1.67 4.40 3.61
C GLY A 107 -1.87 3.65 4.93
N LEU A 108 -3.04 3.04 5.06
CA LEU A 108 -3.23 1.87 5.93
C LEU A 108 -3.44 0.63 5.05
N TYR A 109 -2.99 -0.53 5.53
CA TYR A 109 -3.19 -1.81 4.87
C TYR A 109 -4.01 -2.79 5.71
N TYR A 110 -4.59 -3.78 5.05
CA TYR A 110 -5.48 -4.80 5.63
C TYR A 110 -5.28 -6.15 4.94
N HIS A 111 -5.43 -7.24 5.69
CA HIS A 111 -5.49 -8.61 5.15
C HIS A 111 -6.93 -9.13 5.12
N GLY A 112 -7.34 -9.65 3.96
CA GLY A 112 -8.72 -9.99 3.67
C GLY A 112 -9.61 -8.76 3.54
N MET A 113 -10.79 -8.92 2.94
CA MET A 113 -11.80 -7.87 3.01
C MET A 113 -12.71 -8.12 4.21
N PRO A 114 -12.91 -7.15 5.12
CA PRO A 114 -13.92 -7.27 6.17
C PRO A 114 -15.37 -7.30 5.64
N TYR A 115 -15.57 -7.17 4.32
CA TYR A 115 -16.87 -6.99 3.67
C TYR A 115 -17.20 -7.98 2.56
N ARG A 116 -16.37 -9.00 2.35
CA ARG A 116 -16.68 -10.09 1.43
C ARG A 116 -16.50 -11.43 2.13
N ASP A 117 -17.40 -12.34 1.80
CA ASP A 117 -17.43 -13.73 2.27
C ASP A 117 -16.41 -14.62 1.52
N ASP A 118 -15.58 -14.03 0.66
CA ASP A 118 -14.45 -14.71 0.04
C ASP A 118 -13.26 -14.71 1.03
N ARG A 119 -12.94 -15.89 1.57
CA ARG A 119 -11.83 -16.14 2.50
C ARG A 119 -10.43 -15.98 1.88
N GLU A 120 -10.29 -15.20 0.82
CA GLU A 120 -8.99 -14.97 0.22
C GLU A 120 -8.22 -13.95 1.07
N GLU A 121 -7.15 -14.40 1.73
CA GLU A 121 -6.24 -13.60 2.56
C GLU A 121 -5.39 -12.62 1.73
N LYS A 122 -6.05 -11.82 0.88
CA LYS A 122 -5.38 -10.83 0.04
C LYS A 122 -5.00 -9.60 0.86
N LEU A 123 -3.83 -9.06 0.57
CA LEU A 123 -3.38 -7.77 1.06
C LEU A 123 -4.09 -6.67 0.27
N HIS A 124 -4.66 -5.70 0.98
CA HIS A 124 -5.34 -4.54 0.43
C HIS A 124 -4.81 -3.26 1.08
N PHE A 125 -4.45 -2.26 0.29
CA PHE A 125 -4.12 -0.93 0.81
C PHE A 125 -4.27 0.16 -0.24
N ALA A 126 -4.32 1.41 0.19
CA ALA A 126 -4.15 2.55 -0.69
C ALA A 126 -3.18 3.53 -0.07
N VAL A 127 -2.39 4.18 -0.93
CA VAL A 127 -1.53 5.30 -0.53
C VAL A 127 -2.08 6.60 -1.10
N VAL A 128 -1.94 7.65 -0.32
CA VAL A 128 -2.38 9.02 -0.62
C VAL A 128 -1.17 9.93 -0.62
N SER A 129 -1.06 10.78 -1.63
CA SER A 129 -0.07 11.84 -1.76
C SER A 129 -0.74 13.15 -2.16
N ALA A 130 0.04 14.20 -2.43
CA ALA A 130 -0.50 15.47 -2.95
C ALA A 130 -1.06 15.33 -4.36
N GLU A 131 -0.54 14.38 -5.14
CA GLU A 131 -0.91 14.11 -6.53
C GLU A 131 -2.16 13.25 -6.66
N GLY A 132 -2.50 12.47 -5.62
CA GLY A 132 -3.76 11.73 -5.53
C GLY A 132 -3.63 10.38 -4.83
N VAL A 133 -4.39 9.39 -5.30
CA VAL A 133 -4.55 8.09 -4.63
C VAL A 133 -4.13 6.96 -5.56
N VAL A 134 -3.41 5.98 -5.01
CA VAL A 134 -3.11 4.70 -5.68
C VAL A 134 -3.56 3.56 -4.79
N GLY A 135 -4.44 2.71 -5.33
CA GLY A 135 -4.94 1.50 -4.67
C GLY A 135 -4.10 0.29 -5.04
N TYR A 136 -3.93 -0.63 -4.10
CA TYR A 136 -3.19 -1.88 -4.25
C TYR A 136 -3.98 -3.06 -3.70
N MET A 137 -3.92 -4.18 -4.40
CA MET A 137 -4.41 -5.48 -3.93
C MET A 137 -3.44 -6.58 -4.35
N GLY A 138 -3.32 -7.63 -3.56
CA GLY A 138 -2.52 -8.78 -3.96
C GLY A 138 -2.25 -9.75 -2.83
N GLU A 139 -1.13 -10.44 -2.90
CA GLU A 139 -0.82 -11.56 -2.00
C GLU A 139 0.68 -11.76 -1.87
N ILE A 140 1.08 -12.54 -0.87
CA ILE A 140 2.47 -12.96 -0.67
C ILE A 140 2.58 -14.41 -1.15
N VAL A 141 3.42 -14.64 -2.16
CA VAL A 141 3.65 -15.96 -2.77
C VAL A 141 5.15 -16.19 -2.83
N ASN A 142 5.63 -17.31 -2.28
CA ASN A 142 7.06 -17.67 -2.29
C ASN A 142 7.98 -16.54 -1.79
N ASP A 143 7.58 -15.88 -0.70
CA ASP A 143 8.31 -14.74 -0.11
C ASP A 143 8.38 -13.47 -0.97
N GLN A 144 7.60 -13.41 -2.04
CA GLN A 144 7.44 -12.23 -2.87
C GLN A 144 6.05 -11.65 -2.70
N LEU A 145 5.97 -10.32 -2.67
CA LEU A 145 4.71 -9.61 -2.62
C LEU A 145 4.28 -9.28 -4.05
N ILE A 146 3.19 -9.86 -4.51
CA ILE A 146 2.64 -9.64 -5.87
C ILE A 146 1.45 -8.72 -5.74
N LEU A 147 1.52 -7.52 -6.31
CA LEU A 147 0.49 -6.49 -6.19
C LEU A 147 -0.01 -6.03 -7.55
N ARG A 148 -1.33 -6.00 -7.70
CA ARG A 148 -2.01 -5.20 -8.70
C ARG A 148 -2.29 -3.82 -8.11
N SER A 149 -1.92 -2.78 -8.86
CA SER A 149 -2.12 -1.38 -8.53
C SER A 149 -3.12 -0.72 -9.49
N TYR A 150 -3.80 0.32 -9.01
CA TYR A 150 -4.62 1.23 -9.82
C TYR A 150 -4.41 2.66 -9.33
N SER A 151 -3.99 3.52 -10.25
CA SER A 151 -3.80 4.94 -10.02
C SER A 151 -5.08 5.69 -10.35
N PHE A 152 -5.69 6.33 -9.36
CA PHE A 152 -6.84 7.22 -9.54
C PHE A 152 -6.46 8.59 -10.11
N ILE A 153 -5.17 8.81 -10.32
CA ILE A 153 -4.62 10.05 -10.87
C ILE A 153 -4.73 10.06 -12.40
N ASN A 154 -4.59 8.89 -13.03
CA ASN A 154 -4.47 8.76 -14.49
C ASN A 154 -5.10 7.46 -15.05
N ASP A 155 -5.94 6.80 -14.26
CA ASP A 155 -6.67 5.57 -14.62
C ASP A 155 -5.80 4.40 -15.10
N ARG A 156 -4.51 4.39 -14.71
CA ARG A 156 -3.59 3.30 -15.06
C ARG A 156 -3.61 2.19 -14.03
N SER A 157 -3.53 0.96 -14.53
CA SER A 157 -3.27 -0.25 -13.73
C SER A 157 -1.90 -0.81 -14.04
N ASP A 158 -1.26 -1.43 -13.06
CA ASP A 158 -0.03 -2.20 -13.25
C ASP A 158 0.02 -3.37 -12.26
N THR A 159 0.73 -4.44 -12.60
CA THR A 159 1.02 -5.55 -11.68
C THR A 159 2.53 -5.63 -11.47
N LYS A 160 2.96 -5.58 -10.20
CA LYS A 160 4.38 -5.64 -9.82
C LYS A 160 4.62 -6.74 -8.81
N THR A 161 5.74 -7.43 -8.97
CA THR A 161 6.31 -8.30 -7.95
C THR A 161 7.34 -7.52 -7.15
N PHE A 162 7.32 -7.70 -5.84
CA PHE A 162 8.25 -7.08 -4.91
C PHE A 162 8.99 -8.13 -4.10
N ARG A 163 10.30 -7.94 -3.94
CA ARG A 163 11.15 -8.72 -3.05
C ARG A 163 11.47 -7.92 -1.79
N PHE A 164 11.67 -8.63 -0.68
CA PHE A 164 12.03 -8.01 0.59
C PHE A 164 13.55 -7.79 0.72
N ILE A 165 13.94 -6.65 1.26
CA ILE A 165 15.32 -6.30 1.65
C ILE A 165 15.28 -5.89 3.12
N ALA A 166 15.95 -6.66 3.97
CA ALA A 166 16.09 -6.34 5.39
C ALA A 166 16.98 -5.12 5.60
N PHE A 167 16.68 -4.30 6.59
CA PHE A 167 17.66 -3.34 7.10
C PHE A 167 18.73 -4.09 7.88
N THR A 168 19.99 -3.68 7.68
CA THR A 168 21.15 -4.16 8.43
C THR A 168 21.35 -3.36 9.71
#